data_AF-A0A6L7S7U7-F1
#
_entry.id   AF-A0A6L7S7U7-F1
#
_cell.length_a   1.000
_cell.length_b   1.000
_cell.length_c   1.000
_cell.angle_alpha   90.00
_cell.angle_beta   90.00
_cell.angle_gamma   90.00
#
_symmetry.space_group_name_H-M   'P 1'
#
loop_
_entity.id
_entity.type
_entity.pdbx_description
1 polymer ?
#
loop_
_entity_poly.entity_id
_entity_poly.type
_entity_poly.pdbx_seq_one_letter_code
_entity_poly.pdbx_strand_id
1 'polypeptide(L)'
;MPLGVVLRRAPGVTRWKKWSWKAVAVLPGAGTANWREMRRQGDWVEYHAATVSLDLHGAETEAYRNALSDSRPSVFVVLRPEEGSDGDRPTV
;
A
#
# COMPACT_ATOMS: atom_id res chain seq x y z
N MET A 1 7.10 -14.19 0.37
CA MET A 1 8.20 -13.21 0.13
C MET A 1 7.82 -11.89 0.80
N PRO A 2 8.69 -11.25 1.59
CA PRO A 2 8.35 -9.99 2.26
C PRO A 2 8.15 -8.87 1.22
N LEU A 3 7.05 -8.14 1.35
CA LEU A 3 6.68 -7.03 0.49
C LEU A 3 6.29 -5.83 1.35
N GLY A 4 7.09 -4.76 1.29
CA GLY A 4 6.77 -3.49 1.92
C GLY A 4 5.70 -2.73 1.14
N VAL A 5 4.75 -2.10 1.82
CA VAL A 5 3.70 -1.28 1.22
C VAL A 5 3.92 0.18 1.60
N VAL A 6 3.98 1.06 0.60
CA VAL A 6 4.14 2.50 0.79
C VAL A 6 2.82 3.22 0.56
N LEU A 7 2.33 3.87 1.61
CA LEU A 7 1.11 4.68 1.56
C LEU A 7 1.44 6.16 1.62
N ARG A 8 0.81 6.94 0.73
CA ARG A 8 0.83 8.39 0.79
C ARG A 8 -0.42 8.91 1.49
N ARG A 9 -0.23 9.75 2.50
CA ARG A 9 -1.26 10.61 3.08
C ARG A 9 -1.16 12.00 2.45
N ALA A 10 -2.22 12.48 1.83
CA ALA A 10 -2.35 13.84 1.33
C ALA A 10 -3.67 14.48 1.84
N PRO A 11 -3.83 15.81 1.81
CA PRO A 11 -5.11 16.42 2.15
C PRO A 11 -6.23 15.88 1.25
N GLY A 12 -7.37 15.61 1.84
CA GLY A 12 -8.55 15.20 1.10
C GLY A 12 -9.09 16.35 0.25
N VAL A 13 -9.64 16.01 -0.91
CA VAL A 13 -10.25 16.99 -1.84
C VAL A 13 -11.75 17.18 -1.60
N THR A 14 -12.31 16.55 -0.56
CA THR A 14 -13.73 16.62 -0.23
C THR A 14 -13.92 17.03 1.23
N ARG A 15 -15.09 17.59 1.55
CA ARG A 15 -15.45 18.00 2.92
C ARG A 15 -15.60 16.83 3.92
N TRP A 16 -15.68 15.59 3.42
CA TRP A 16 -16.05 14.42 4.20
C TRP A 16 -14.86 13.65 4.76
N LYS A 17 -13.69 13.81 4.15
CA LYS A 17 -12.45 13.13 4.55
C LYS A 17 -11.31 14.14 4.54
N LYS A 18 -10.74 14.39 5.72
CA LYS A 18 -9.61 15.31 5.88
C LYS A 18 -8.36 14.82 5.16
N TRP A 19 -8.16 13.50 5.11
CA TRP A 19 -7.01 12.89 4.46
C TRP A 19 -7.43 11.92 3.36
N SER A 20 -6.64 11.88 2.28
CA SER A 20 -6.69 10.86 1.24
C SER A 20 -5.47 9.95 1.37
N TRP A 21 -5.73 8.65 1.32
CA TRP A 21 -4.71 7.60 1.35
C TRP A 21 -4.63 6.90 0.01
N LYS A 22 -3.41 6.72 -0.50
CA LYS A 22 -3.14 5.99 -1.73
C LYS A 22 -1.92 5.09 -1.56
N ALA A 23 -2.01 3.86 -2.04
CA ALA A 23 -0.84 3.04 -2.25
C ALA A 23 -0.06 3.60 -3.45
N VAL A 24 1.20 3.97 -3.22
CA VAL A 24 2.03 4.65 -4.22
C VAL A 24 3.24 3.84 -4.66
N ALA A 25 3.66 2.87 -3.84
CA ALA A 25 4.75 1.95 -4.18
C ALA A 25 4.68 0.67 -3.35
N VAL A 26 5.40 -0.35 -3.82
CA VAL A 26 5.73 -1.56 -3.07
C VAL A 26 7.24 -1.78 -3.07
N LEU A 27 7.76 -2.43 -2.03
CA LEU A 27 9.18 -2.66 -1.81
C LEU A 27 9.43 -4.17 -1.65
N PRO A 28 9.82 -4.89 -2.72
CA PRO A 28 10.18 -6.30 -2.62
C PRO A 28 11.38 -6.49 -1.69
N GLY A 29 11.33 -7.47 -0.79
CA GLY A 29 12.45 -7.73 0.13
C GLY A 29 12.58 -6.74 1.29
N ALA A 30 11.58 -5.89 1.52
CA ALA A 30 11.65 -4.90 2.59
C ALA A 30 11.75 -5.55 3.98
N GLY A 31 12.55 -4.96 4.86
CA GLY A 31 12.52 -5.27 6.30
C GLY A 31 11.26 -4.74 6.96
N THR A 32 10.93 -5.23 8.15
CA THR A 32 9.70 -4.87 8.87
C THR A 32 9.54 -3.37 9.06
N ALA A 33 8.30 -2.89 9.00
CA ALA A 33 7.97 -1.51 9.28
C ALA A 33 6.59 -1.38 9.94
N ASN A 34 6.46 -0.30 10.69
CA ASN A 34 5.21 0.13 11.30
C ASN A 34 5.10 1.65 11.10
N TRP A 35 4.38 2.07 10.06
CA TRP A 35 4.15 3.48 9.72
C TRP A 35 5.40 4.37 9.71
N ARG A 36 6.51 3.85 9.15
CA ARG A 36 7.77 4.60 9.09
C ARG A 36 7.67 5.69 8.02
N GLU A 37 7.79 6.96 8.41
CA GLU A 37 7.87 8.06 7.46
C GLU A 37 9.11 7.89 6.57
N MET A 38 8.91 7.90 5.26
CA MET A 38 9.99 7.78 4.27
C MET A 38 10.34 9.15 3.71
N ARG A 39 9.31 9.93 3.37
CA ARG A 39 9.46 11.22 2.71
C ARG A 39 8.26 12.10 2.98
N ARG A 40 8.52 13.39 3.10
CA ARG A 40 7.51 14.46 3.18
C ARG A 40 7.80 15.50 2.12
N GLN A 41 6.78 15.94 1.41
CA GLN A 41 6.90 17.01 0.42
C GLN A 41 5.60 17.83 0.41
N GLY A 42 5.73 19.13 0.70
CA GLY A 42 4.57 20.01 0.80
C GLY A 42 3.57 19.51 1.84
N ASP A 43 2.36 19.21 1.38
CA ASP A 43 1.21 18.81 2.18
C ASP A 43 1.03 17.29 2.33
N TRP A 44 1.86 16.48 1.66
CA TRP A 44 1.76 15.02 1.71
C TRP A 44 2.97 14.35 2.35
N VAL A 45 2.72 13.15 2.88
CA VAL A 45 3.72 12.29 3.53
C VAL A 45 3.58 10.86 3.02
N GLU A 46 4.70 10.24 2.67
CA GLU A 46 4.82 8.82 2.33
C GLU A 46 5.33 8.03 3.53
N TYR A 47 4.64 6.93 3.83
CA TYR A 47 4.96 6.02 4.91
C TYR A 47 5.22 4.62 4.33
N HIS A 48 6.29 3.96 4.77
CA HIS A 48 6.34 2.51 4.74
C HIS A 48 5.39 2.01 5.83
N ALA A 49 4.15 1.71 5.43
CA ALA A 49 3.05 1.44 6.34
C ALA A 49 3.24 0.10 7.05
N ALA A 50 3.52 -0.94 6.28
CA ALA A 50 3.75 -2.29 6.78
C ALA A 50 4.59 -3.10 5.78
N THR A 51 5.16 -4.19 6.27
CA THR A 51 5.71 -5.27 5.43
C THR A 51 4.85 -6.50 5.64
N VAL A 52 4.31 -7.05 4.55
CA VAL A 52 3.44 -8.23 4.56
C VAL A 52 4.11 -9.39 3.82
N SER A 53 3.67 -10.63 4.05
CA SER A 53 4.10 -11.76 3.21
C SER A 53 3.26 -11.80 1.93
N LEU A 54 3.93 -11.76 0.78
CA LEU A 54 3.36 -12.14 -0.50
C LEU A 54 3.57 -13.63 -0.73
N ASP A 55 2.49 -14.39 -0.73
CA ASP A 55 2.51 -15.82 -1.02
C ASP A 55 2.04 -16.07 -2.45
N LEU A 56 2.81 -16.87 -3.20
CA LEU A 56 2.52 -17.24 -4.58
C LEU A 56 2.25 -18.74 -4.64
N HIS A 57 1.15 -19.11 -5.29
CA HIS A 57 0.74 -20.49 -5.41
C HIS A 57 1.05 -21.04 -6.80
N GLY A 58 1.78 -22.16 -6.88
CA GLY A 58 2.17 -22.73 -8.18
C GLY A 58 0.98 -23.09 -9.08
N ALA A 59 -0.17 -23.44 -8.49
CA ALA A 59 -1.41 -23.70 -9.22
C ALA A 59 -1.94 -22.46 -9.98
N GLU A 60 -1.58 -21.25 -9.55
CA GLU A 60 -2.03 -19.97 -10.11
C GLU A 60 -1.02 -19.39 -11.15
N THR A 61 0.00 -20.17 -11.55
CA THR A 61 1.10 -19.68 -12.40
C THR A 61 0.62 -19.07 -13.72
N GLU A 62 -0.40 -19.65 -14.37
CA GLU A 62 -0.96 -19.09 -15.60
C GLU A 62 -1.60 -17.72 -15.38
N ALA A 63 -2.30 -17.53 -14.26
CA ALA A 63 -2.90 -16.25 -13.90
C ALA A 63 -1.81 -15.18 -13.69
N TYR A 64 -0.72 -15.52 -13.00
CA TYR A 64 0.40 -14.60 -12.81
C TYR A 64 1.09 -14.25 -14.14
N ARG A 65 1.32 -15.25 -15.01
CA ARG A 65 1.91 -15.01 -16.33
C ARG A 65 1.04 -14.09 -17.17
N ASN A 66 -0.27 -14.29 -17.16
CA ASN A 66 -1.21 -13.44 -17.88
C ASN A 66 -1.18 -12.00 -17.34
N ALA A 67 -1.24 -11.81 -16.01
CA ALA A 67 -1.16 -10.49 -15.39
C ALA A 67 0.17 -9.77 -15.67
N LEU A 68 1.28 -10.51 -15.71
CA LEU A 68 2.61 -9.97 -16.02
C LEU A 68 2.83 -9.68 -17.52
N SER A 69 2.00 -10.26 -18.39
CA SER A 69 2.07 -10.04 -19.84
C SER A 69 1.20 -8.86 -20.31
N ASP A 70 0.43 -8.24 -19.42
CA ASP A 70 -0.33 -7.02 -19.73
C ASP A 70 0.62 -5.86 -20.06
N SER A 71 0.13 -4.90 -20.82
CA SER A 71 0.80 -3.65 -21.19
C SER A 71 1.35 -2.87 -19.99
N ARG A 72 0.68 -2.96 -18.83
CA ARG A 72 1.10 -2.37 -17.55
C ARG A 72 0.85 -3.35 -16.39
N PRO A 73 1.79 -4.26 -16.11
CA PRO A 73 1.69 -5.15 -14.97
C PRO A 73 1.56 -4.33 -13.68
N SER A 74 0.57 -4.69 -12.86
CA SER A 74 0.19 -3.91 -11.69
C SER A 74 0.02 -4.79 -10.47
N VAL A 75 0.37 -4.26 -9.30
CA VAL A 75 0.09 -4.89 -8.00
C VAL A 75 -1.00 -4.07 -7.32
N PHE A 76 -2.05 -4.75 -6.85
CA PHE A 76 -3.16 -4.11 -6.16
C PHE A 76 -2.98 -4.24 -4.65
N VAL A 77 -3.16 -3.13 -3.95
CA VAL A 77 -3.17 -3.07 -2.49
C VAL A 77 -4.57 -2.69 -2.05
N VAL A 78 -5.20 -3.55 -1.25
CA VAL A 78 -6.56 -3.30 -0.72
C VAL A 78 -6.43 -2.74 0.68
N LEU A 79 -6.85 -1.49 0.85
CA LEU A 79 -6.87 -0.81 2.14
C LEU A 79 -8.21 -1.02 2.82
N ARG A 80 -8.18 -1.39 4.10
CA ARG A 80 -9.41 -1.52 4.91
C ARG A 80 -9.40 -0.49 6.04
N PRO A 81 -10.55 0.13 6.35
CA PRO A 81 -10.66 0.95 7.54
C PRO A 81 -10.55 0.06 8.79
N GLU A 82 -9.90 0.57 9.83
CA GLU A 82 -9.87 -0.07 11.14
C GLU A 82 -11.11 0.36 11.92
N GLU A 83 -11.95 -0.59 12.35
CA GLU A 83 -13.09 -0.29 13.20
C GLU A 83 -12.62 0.02 14.62
N GLY A 84 -12.96 1.21 15.13
CA GLY A 84 -12.69 1.59 16.53
C GLY A 84 -11.35 2.31 16.78
N SER A 85 -10.54 2.60 15.75
CA SER A 85 -9.38 3.49 15.93
C SER A 85 -9.75 4.95 15.62
N ASP A 86 -9.41 5.84 16.55
CA ASP A 86 -9.61 7.31 16.43
C ASP A 86 -8.67 7.94 15.38
N GLY A 87 -7.92 7.10 14.66
CA GLY A 87 -6.94 7.50 13.67
C GLY A 87 -7.47 7.27 12.26
N ASP A 88 -7.51 8.32 11.44
CA ASP A 88 -7.89 8.26 10.01
C ASP A 88 -6.91 7.44 9.13
N ARG A 89 -6.17 6.47 9.69
CA ARG A 89 -5.18 5.63 9.00
C ARG A 89 -5.81 4.27 8.61
N PRO A 90 -5.69 3.83 7.35
CA PRO A 90 -6.16 2.51 6.94
C PRO A 90 -5.20 1.40 7.36
N THR A 91 -5.72 0.21 7.61
CA THR A 91 -4.91 -0.99 7.80
C THR A 91 -4.56 -1.62 6.45
N VAL A 92 -3.32 -2.11 6.33
CA VAL A 92 -2.77 -2.83 5.18
C VAL A 92 -2.75 -4.32 5.49
#